data_AF-A0ABD1E1F6-F1
#
_entry.id   AF-A0ABD1E1F6-F1
#
_cell.length_a   1.000
_cell.length_b   1.000
_cell.length_c   1.000
_cell.angle_alpha   90.00
_cell.angle_beta   90.00
_cell.angle_gamma   90.00
#
_symmetry.space_group_name_H-M   'P 1'
#
loop_
_entity.id
_entity.type
_entity.pdbx_description
1 polymer ?
#
loop_
_entity_poly.entity_id
_entity_poly.type
_entity_poly.pdbx_seq_one_letter_code
_entity_poly.pdbx_strand_id
1 'polypeptide(L)'
;MHGIVENYKEKLICNKTLGSSEIKLITHEPQKAEKFLSLRQHKFKTLLELVNGNNKFEFQFACQTLSFDLRYCKSDAENTVMPLYVMCLGHDGTFQAPSNQRNNIESACKRILLCSKLLQCFTAENLMENGLGRKTFHLEDKVQVFNTTINYSDAREISQEHLWEQIDVMGSIYEKCLMEYLFISQQR
;
A
#
# COMPACT_ATOMS: atom_id res chain seq x y z
N MET A 1 -7.86 -1.10 -6.01
CA MET A 1 -7.29 -2.43 -5.81
C MET A 1 -5.98 -2.46 -6.57
N HIS A 2 -4.89 -2.47 -5.84
CA HIS A 2 -3.56 -2.60 -6.42
C HIS A 2 -3.33 -4.08 -6.65
N GLY A 3 -2.92 -4.46 -7.85
CA GLY A 3 -2.58 -5.84 -8.14
C GLY A 3 -1.15 -6.09 -7.70
N ILE A 4 -0.94 -6.93 -6.70
CA ILE A 4 0.29 -7.73 -6.70
C ILE A 4 0.08 -8.76 -7.82
N VAL A 5 0.83 -8.61 -8.91
CA VAL A 5 1.00 -9.69 -9.88
C VAL A 5 2.01 -10.66 -9.25
N GLU A 6 1.52 -11.52 -8.37
CA GLU A 6 2.25 -12.70 -7.90
C GLU A 6 1.54 -13.93 -8.44
N ASN A 7 2.28 -14.74 -9.19
CA ASN A 7 1.86 -16.05 -9.69
C ASN A 7 0.64 -16.07 -10.60
N TYR A 8 0.73 -15.41 -11.76
CA TYR A 8 0.27 -16.12 -12.96
C TYR A 8 1.19 -17.33 -13.15
N LYS A 9 0.64 -18.53 -12.94
CA LYS A 9 1.26 -19.83 -13.20
C LYS A 9 1.43 -20.06 -14.72
N GLU A 10 2.15 -19.17 -15.38
CA GLU A 10 2.90 -19.54 -16.58
C GLU A 10 4.37 -19.24 -16.29
N LYS A 11 5.13 -20.32 -16.14
CA LYS A 11 6.58 -20.33 -15.98
C LYS A 11 7.23 -19.53 -17.11
N LEU A 12 7.64 -18.29 -16.85
CA LEU A 12 8.73 -17.68 -17.61
C LEU A 12 10.06 -18.23 -17.08
N ILE A 13 10.39 -19.45 -17.49
CA ILE A 13 11.77 -19.93 -17.47
C ILE A 13 12.44 -19.35 -18.72
N CYS A 14 13.11 -18.20 -18.57
CA CYS A 14 14.00 -17.71 -19.60
C CYS A 14 15.38 -18.38 -19.42
N ASN A 15 15.65 -19.43 -20.21
CA ASN A 15 16.95 -20.10 -20.28
C ASN A 15 17.97 -19.31 -21.13
N LYS A 16 17.95 -17.98 -21.08
CA LYS A 16 18.92 -17.14 -21.78
C LYS A 16 19.56 -16.16 -20.82
N THR A 17 20.81 -16.45 -20.47
CA THR A 17 21.72 -15.52 -19.84
C THR A 17 21.97 -14.37 -20.83
N LEU A 18 21.31 -13.24 -20.63
CA LEU A 18 21.65 -11.99 -21.31
C LEU A 18 21.81 -10.91 -20.25
N GLY A 19 22.89 -10.14 -20.37
CA GLY A 19 23.45 -9.25 -19.35
C GLY A 19 22.63 -8.02 -18.98
N SER A 20 21.31 -8.06 -19.12
CA SER A 20 20.42 -7.04 -18.56
C SER A 20 19.96 -7.49 -17.17
N SER A 21 20.29 -6.70 -16.15
CA SER A 21 19.84 -6.92 -14.76
C SER A 21 18.48 -6.28 -14.45
N GLU A 22 17.80 -5.75 -15.47
CA GLU A 22 16.61 -4.90 -15.30
C GLU A 22 15.49 -5.27 -16.27
N ILE A 23 14.25 -5.10 -15.81
CA ILE A 23 13.04 -5.19 -16.62
C ILE A 23 12.48 -3.77 -16.78
N LYS A 24 12.17 -3.38 -18.01
CA LYS A 24 11.44 -2.13 -18.26
C LYS A 24 9.94 -2.44 -18.27
N LEU A 25 9.21 -1.87 -17.32
CA LEU A 25 7.75 -1.84 -17.29
C LEU A 25 7.26 -0.58 -18.00
N ILE A 26 6.34 -0.74 -18.93
CA ILE A 26 5.64 0.35 -19.62
C ILE A 26 4.16 0.21 -19.30
N THR A 27 3.58 1.27 -18.77
CA THR A 27 2.13 1.42 -18.62
C THR A 27 1.61 2.32 -19.72
N HIS A 28 0.42 2.03 -20.22
CA HIS A 28 -0.24 2.85 -21.24
C HIS A 28 -1.26 3.81 -20.60
N GLU A 29 -1.88 4.65 -21.43
CA GLU A 29 -2.96 5.54 -20.99
C GLU A 29 -4.05 4.75 -20.25
N PRO A 30 -4.62 5.29 -19.15
CA PRO A 30 -4.44 6.66 -18.64
C PRO A 30 -3.30 6.82 -17.62
N GLN A 31 -2.45 5.80 -17.43
CA GLN A 31 -1.42 5.77 -16.40
C GLN A 31 -0.01 5.80 -17.00
N LYS A 32 0.17 6.45 -18.15
CA LYS A 32 1.39 6.34 -18.95
C LYS A 32 2.65 6.63 -18.13
N ALA A 33 3.48 5.62 -17.97
CA ALA A 33 4.72 5.69 -17.23
C ALA A 33 5.69 4.61 -17.72
N GLU A 34 6.97 4.86 -17.50
CA GLU A 34 8.02 3.87 -17.70
C GLU A 34 8.77 3.69 -16.39
N LYS A 35 9.03 2.44 -16.01
CA LYS A 35 9.72 2.09 -14.77
C LYS A 35 10.71 0.97 -15.00
N PHE A 36 11.92 1.15 -14.48
CA PHE A 36 12.92 0.08 -14.45
C PHE A 36 12.82 -0.70 -13.14
N LEU A 37 12.78 -2.03 -13.26
CA LEU A 37 12.64 -2.96 -12.16
C LEU A 37 13.92 -3.79 -12.05
N SER A 38 14.56 -3.75 -10.89
CA SER A 38 15.75 -4.56 -10.63
C SER A 38 15.37 -6.03 -10.49
N LEU A 39 16.16 -6.90 -11.11
CA LEU A 39 16.06 -8.35 -10.94
C LEU A 39 16.82 -8.80 -9.70
N ARG A 40 16.21 -9.73 -8.94
CA ARG A 40 16.92 -10.51 -7.92
C ARG A 40 16.69 -11.99 -8.20
N GLN A 41 17.78 -12.72 -8.44
CA GLN A 41 17.73 -14.15 -8.78
C GLN A 41 16.75 -14.46 -9.94
N HIS A 42 16.81 -13.65 -11.01
CA HIS A 42 15.92 -13.75 -12.18
C HIS A 42 14.42 -13.58 -11.87
N LYS A 43 14.08 -13.02 -10.71
CA LYS A 43 12.71 -12.70 -10.31
C LYS A 43 12.58 -11.21 -10.06
N PHE A 44 11.36 -10.71 -10.23
CA PHE A 44 10.98 -9.36 -9.84
C PHE A 44 9.61 -9.39 -9.18
N LYS A 45 9.33 -8.35 -8.38
CA LYS A 45 8.01 -8.06 -7.83
C LYS A 45 7.79 -6.56 -7.96
N THR A 46 6.62 -6.16 -8.43
CA THR A 46 6.21 -4.75 -8.46
C THR A 46 4.73 -4.65 -8.11
N LEU A 47 4.38 -3.61 -7.38
CA LEU A 47 2.99 -3.23 -7.14
C LEU A 47 2.54 -2.33 -8.29
N LEU A 48 1.40 -2.65 -8.89
CA LEU A 48 0.79 -1.87 -9.97
C LEU A 48 -0.51 -1.23 -9.48
N GLU A 49 -0.66 0.07 -9.70
CA GLU A 49 -1.91 0.77 -9.43
C GLU A 49 -2.84 0.56 -10.63
N LEU A 50 -4.08 0.10 -10.42
CA LEU A 50 -5.04 -0.12 -11.49
C LEU A 50 -6.06 1.01 -11.54
N VAL A 51 -6.36 1.51 -12.74
CA VAL A 51 -7.48 2.42 -13.00
C VAL A 51 -8.71 1.64 -13.39
N ASN A 52 -9.88 2.21 -13.08
CA ASN A 52 -11.15 1.62 -13.48
C ASN A 52 -11.20 1.49 -15.01
N GLY A 53 -11.60 0.33 -15.51
CA GLY A 53 -11.56 -0.03 -16.92
C GLY A 53 -10.31 -0.84 -17.28
N ASN A 54 -9.79 -0.62 -18.48
CA ASN A 54 -8.71 -1.43 -19.04
C ASN A 54 -7.35 -0.85 -18.65
N ASN A 55 -6.45 -1.73 -18.22
CA ASN A 55 -5.07 -1.42 -17.87
C ASN A 55 -4.17 -2.29 -18.74
N LYS A 56 -3.36 -1.66 -19.59
CA LYS A 56 -2.41 -2.35 -20.45
C LYS A 56 -1.00 -2.17 -19.92
N PHE A 57 -0.26 -3.27 -19.90
CA PHE A 57 1.10 -3.33 -19.39
C PHE A 57 2.01 -4.07 -20.36
N GLU A 58 3.24 -3.58 -20.50
CA GLU A 58 4.30 -4.23 -21.27
C GLU A 58 5.55 -4.36 -20.39
N PHE A 59 6.07 -5.58 -20.27
CA PHE A 59 7.36 -5.86 -19.68
C PHE A 59 8.37 -6.17 -20.78
N GLN A 60 9.41 -5.36 -20.88
CA GLN A 60 10.52 -5.55 -21.80
C GLN A 60 11.73 -6.08 -21.03
N PHE A 61 12.27 -7.20 -21.49
CA PHE A 61 13.48 -7.81 -20.95
C PHE A 61 14.38 -8.31 -22.08
N ALA A 62 15.60 -7.76 -22.17
CA ALA A 62 16.51 -7.98 -23.28
C ALA A 62 15.82 -7.76 -24.64
N CYS A 63 15.62 -8.82 -25.43
CA CYS A 63 14.94 -8.78 -26.73
C CYS A 63 13.51 -9.31 -26.71
N GLN A 64 12.92 -9.50 -25.52
CA GLN A 64 11.56 -10.03 -25.36
C GLN A 64 10.64 -8.95 -24.79
N THR A 65 9.40 -8.96 -25.26
CA THR A 65 8.31 -8.13 -24.73
C THR A 65 7.15 -9.03 -24.35
N LEU A 66 6.66 -8.88 -23.13
CA LEU A 66 5.46 -9.55 -22.62
C LEU A 66 4.39 -8.49 -22.39
N SER A 67 3.22 -8.65 -23.01
CA SER A 67 2.10 -7.73 -22.87
C SER A 67 0.93 -8.42 -22.19
N PHE A 68 0.24 -7.73 -21.30
CA PHE A 68 -0.99 -8.23 -20.65
C PHE A 68 -1.98 -7.09 -20.41
N ASP A 69 -3.25 -7.41 -20.61
CA ASP A 69 -4.38 -6.51 -20.45
C ASP A 69 -5.20 -6.94 -19.23
N LEU A 70 -5.45 -6.01 -18.31
CA LEU A 70 -6.24 -6.23 -17.10
C LEU A 70 -7.41 -5.27 -17.08
N ARG A 71 -8.63 -5.81 -17.08
CA ARG A 71 -9.83 -5.02 -16.83
C ARG A 71 -10.10 -5.00 -15.32
N TYR A 72 -10.00 -3.82 -14.73
CA TYR A 72 -10.32 -3.57 -13.34
C TYR A 72 -11.68 -2.88 -13.24
N CYS A 73 -12.58 -3.41 -12.41
CA CYS A 73 -13.81 -2.74 -12.04
C CYS A 73 -13.74 -2.41 -10.55
N LYS A 74 -13.78 -1.12 -10.21
CA LYS A 74 -13.83 -0.69 -8.82
C LYS A 74 -15.15 -1.17 -8.20
N SER A 75 -15.09 -1.73 -6.99
CA SER A 75 -16.27 -2.10 -6.22
C SER A 75 -16.91 -0.85 -5.62
N ASP A 76 -18.23 -0.74 -5.71
CA ASP A 76 -19.02 0.31 -5.07
C ASP A 76 -19.25 -0.01 -3.58
N ALA A 77 -18.16 -0.14 -2.83
CA ALA A 77 -18.25 -0.38 -1.39
C ALA A 77 -18.68 0.91 -0.68
N GLU A 78 -19.70 0.81 0.18
CA GLU A 78 -20.18 1.93 1.00
C GLU A 78 -19.16 2.32 2.09
N ASN A 79 -18.35 1.35 2.54
CA ASN A 79 -17.35 1.55 3.59
C ASN A 79 -15.93 1.55 3.02
N THR A 80 -15.11 2.48 3.51
CA THR A 80 -13.70 2.61 3.14
C THR A 80 -12.81 2.50 4.38
N VAL A 81 -11.63 1.91 4.21
CA VAL A 81 -10.53 1.93 5.15
C VAL A 81 -9.65 3.16 4.92
N MET A 82 -9.37 3.92 5.97
CA MET A 82 -8.69 5.20 5.92
C MET A 82 -7.45 5.10 6.80
N PRO A 83 -6.25 5.16 6.20
CA PRO A 83 -5.02 5.12 6.97
C PRO A 83 -4.82 6.42 7.76
N LEU A 84 -4.36 6.28 9.01
CA LEU A 84 -4.09 7.38 9.93
C LEU A 84 -2.59 7.46 10.28
N TYR A 85 -2.07 8.68 10.36
CA TYR A 85 -0.80 8.99 11.00
C TYR A 85 -1.07 9.91 12.21
N VAL A 86 -0.86 9.37 13.41
CA VAL A 86 -1.22 10.05 14.67
C VAL A 86 0.02 10.74 15.26
N MET A 87 -0.10 12.02 15.57
CA MET A 87 0.94 12.85 16.17
C MET A 87 0.51 13.28 17.56
N CYS A 88 1.33 12.98 18.57
CA CYS A 88 1.08 13.39 19.94
C CYS A 88 1.28 14.90 20.13
N LEU A 89 0.61 15.50 21.12
CA LEU A 89 0.82 16.89 21.51
C LEU A 89 2.32 17.14 21.78
N GLY A 90 2.86 18.17 21.16
CA GLY A 90 4.27 18.56 21.29
C GLY A 90 5.25 17.76 20.43
N HIS A 91 4.78 16.81 19.62
CA HIS A 91 5.62 16.05 18.69
C HIS A 91 5.78 16.80 17.35
N ASP A 92 6.94 16.68 16.71
CA ASP A 92 7.28 17.34 15.43
C ASP A 92 6.87 16.53 14.18
N GLY A 93 6.08 15.47 14.39
CA GLY A 93 5.70 14.52 13.33
C GLY A 93 6.83 13.70 12.69
N THR A 94 8.01 13.64 13.31
CA THR A 94 9.06 12.73 12.85
C THR A 94 8.84 11.31 13.37
N PHE A 95 9.53 10.32 12.78
CA PHE A 95 9.50 8.95 13.28
C PHE A 95 10.89 8.32 13.27
N GLN A 96 10.98 7.10 13.78
CA GLN A 96 12.24 6.36 13.84
C GLN A 96 12.65 5.89 12.45
N ALA A 97 13.81 6.34 11.98
CA ALA A 97 14.39 5.85 10.75
C ALA A 97 15.93 5.82 10.86
N PRO A 98 16.61 4.98 10.06
CA PRO A 98 18.05 5.07 9.88
C PRO A 98 18.48 6.48 9.44
N SER A 99 19.70 6.89 9.79
CA SER A 99 20.21 8.25 9.55
C SER A 99 20.22 8.68 8.07
N ASN A 100 20.21 7.72 7.14
CA ASN A 100 20.17 7.97 5.70
C ASN A 100 18.74 7.97 5.10
N GLN A 101 17.69 7.92 5.93
CA GLN A 101 16.31 7.88 5.47
C GLN A 101 15.51 9.10 5.94
N ARG A 102 14.62 9.58 5.07
CA ARG A 102 13.67 10.63 5.44
C ARG A 102 12.69 10.09 6.48
N ASN A 103 12.53 10.83 7.57
CA ASN A 103 11.68 10.47 8.69
C ASN A 103 10.58 11.51 8.98
N ASN A 104 10.25 12.37 8.01
CA ASN A 104 9.22 13.38 8.14
C ASN A 104 7.80 12.83 7.88
N ILE A 105 6.78 13.63 8.17
CA ILE A 105 5.36 13.32 7.99
C ILE A 105 5.07 12.80 6.57
N GLU A 106 5.61 13.44 5.53
CA GLU A 106 5.39 13.03 4.13
C GLU A 106 5.91 11.60 3.87
N SER A 107 7.10 11.28 4.38
CA SER A 107 7.68 9.94 4.33
C SER A 107 6.84 8.92 5.09
N ALA A 108 6.31 9.30 6.26
CA ALA A 108 5.42 8.46 7.06
C ALA A 108 4.15 8.10 6.29
N CYS A 109 3.44 9.11 5.77
CA CYS A 109 2.22 8.92 4.98
C CYS A 109 2.44 8.04 3.75
N LYS A 110 3.54 8.24 3.00
CA LYS A 110 3.87 7.38 1.85
C LYS A 110 4.10 5.92 2.24
N ARG A 111 4.80 5.68 3.36
CA ARG A 111 5.07 4.33 3.88
C ARG A 111 3.79 3.65 4.37
N ILE A 112 2.98 4.37 5.14
CA ILE A 112 1.68 3.86 5.63
C ILE A 112 0.80 3.49 4.44
N LEU A 113 0.63 4.38 3.47
CA LEU A 113 -0.19 4.11 2.28
C LEU A 113 0.31 2.89 1.50
N LEU A 114 1.63 2.75 1.32
CA LEU A 114 2.21 1.57 0.67
C LEU A 114 1.89 0.29 1.45
N CYS A 115 2.09 0.29 2.78
CA CYS A 115 1.78 -0.84 3.64
C CYS A 115 0.28 -1.20 3.58
N SER A 116 -0.62 -0.21 3.61
CA SER A 116 -2.06 -0.42 3.48
C SER A 116 -2.44 -1.06 2.14
N LYS A 117 -1.80 -0.64 1.03
CA LYS A 117 -1.99 -1.27 -0.29
C LYS A 117 -1.49 -2.72 -0.33
N LEU A 118 -0.35 -3.00 0.30
CA LEU A 118 0.16 -4.37 0.42
C LEU A 118 -0.78 -5.24 1.27
N LEU A 119 -1.30 -4.70 2.38
CA LEU A 119 -2.29 -5.37 3.21
C LEU A 119 -3.56 -5.68 2.42
N GLN A 120 -4.04 -4.73 1.60
CA GLN A 120 -5.18 -4.95 0.70
C GLN A 120 -4.95 -6.15 -0.23
N CYS A 121 -3.75 -6.29 -0.78
CA CYS A 121 -3.38 -7.42 -1.64
C CYS A 121 -3.33 -8.73 -0.87
N PHE A 122 -2.68 -8.73 0.29
CA PHE A 122 -2.61 -9.90 1.17
C PHE A 122 -4.01 -10.38 1.58
N THR A 123 -4.89 -9.47 1.98
CA THR A 123 -6.29 -9.79 2.31
C THR A 123 -7.02 -10.40 1.12
N ALA A 124 -6.79 -9.90 -0.10
CA ALA A 124 -7.41 -10.44 -1.31
C ALA A 124 -7.01 -11.89 -1.60
N GLU A 125 -5.71 -12.19 -1.48
CA GLU A 125 -5.20 -13.55 -1.66
C GLU A 125 -5.68 -14.47 -0.54
N ASN A 126 -5.61 -14.03 0.72
CA ASN A 126 -6.05 -14.82 1.86
C ASN A 126 -7.55 -15.17 1.78
N LEU A 127 -8.42 -14.22 1.39
CA LEU A 127 -9.84 -14.50 1.20
C LEU A 127 -10.09 -15.46 0.02
N MET A 128 -9.30 -15.36 -1.05
CA MET A 128 -9.39 -16.30 -2.18
C MET A 128 -8.98 -17.72 -1.77
N GLU A 129 -7.86 -17.87 -1.05
CA GLU A 129 -7.35 -19.15 -0.56
C GLU A 129 -8.34 -19.85 0.39
N ASN A 130 -9.12 -19.08 1.15
CA ASN A 130 -10.16 -19.59 2.04
C ASN A 130 -11.53 -19.79 1.34
N GLY A 131 -11.61 -19.69 0.01
CA GLY A 131 -12.84 -19.95 -0.75
C GLY A 131 -13.89 -18.83 -0.67
N LEU A 132 -13.54 -17.64 -0.17
CA LEU A 132 -14.43 -16.47 -0.06
C LEU A 132 -14.36 -15.54 -1.28
N GLY A 133 -13.56 -15.94 -2.28
CA GLY A 133 -13.29 -15.19 -3.50
C GLY A 133 -12.22 -14.12 -3.32
N ARG A 134 -11.74 -13.56 -4.43
CA ARG A 134 -10.69 -12.52 -4.42
C ARG A 134 -11.28 -11.15 -4.11
N LYS A 135 -11.62 -10.93 -2.84
CA LYS A 135 -12.24 -9.70 -2.30
C LYS A 135 -11.30 -9.01 -1.33
N THR A 136 -11.43 -7.71 -1.15
CA THR A 136 -10.64 -6.96 -0.18
C THR A 136 -11.38 -5.71 0.25
N PHE A 137 -10.91 -5.05 1.31
CA PHE A 137 -11.49 -3.80 1.77
C PHE A 137 -11.21 -2.65 0.79
N HIS A 138 -12.15 -1.70 0.69
CA HIS A 138 -11.89 -0.45 -0.01
C HIS A 138 -10.91 0.39 0.81
N LEU A 139 -9.92 1.04 0.19
CA LEU A 139 -8.88 1.81 0.86
C LEU A 139 -8.91 3.23 0.30
N GLU A 140 -8.85 4.24 1.18
CA GLU A 140 -8.71 5.64 0.82
C GLU A 140 -7.31 5.89 0.24
N ASP A 141 -7.24 6.74 -0.79
CA ASP A 141 -5.98 7.03 -1.49
C ASP A 141 -5.06 8.00 -0.73
N LYS A 142 -5.49 8.49 0.45
CA LYS A 142 -4.76 9.46 1.27
C LYS A 142 -4.70 9.00 2.73
N VAL A 143 -3.55 9.25 3.35
CA VAL A 143 -3.36 9.12 4.79
C VAL A 143 -3.78 10.42 5.46
N GLN A 144 -4.63 10.34 6.48
CA GLN A 144 -4.97 11.50 7.31
C GLN A 144 -3.95 11.64 8.43
N VAL A 145 -3.49 12.88 8.65
CA VAL A 145 -2.62 13.21 9.78
C VAL A 145 -3.52 13.73 10.91
N PHE A 146 -3.50 13.04 12.04
CA PHE A 146 -4.32 13.37 13.20
C PHE A 146 -3.42 13.88 14.34
N ASN A 147 -3.75 15.03 14.90
CA ASN A 147 -3.04 15.58 16.06
C ASN A 147 -3.85 15.30 17.32
N THR A 148 -3.26 14.60 18.28
CA THR A 148 -3.92 14.35 19.56
C THR A 148 -3.74 15.55 20.49
N THR A 149 -4.65 15.67 21.45
CA THR A 149 -4.56 16.63 22.57
C THR A 149 -3.67 16.12 23.70
N ILE A 150 -3.41 14.81 23.75
CA ILE A 150 -2.55 14.18 24.75
C ILE A 150 -1.09 14.12 24.27
N ASN A 151 -0.15 14.25 25.20
CA ASN A 151 1.28 14.05 24.92
C ASN A 151 1.65 12.56 24.94
N TYR A 152 2.89 12.25 24.57
CA TYR A 152 3.37 10.86 24.49
C TYR A 152 3.42 10.15 25.86
N SER A 153 3.80 10.84 26.94
CA SER A 153 3.86 10.21 28.27
C SER A 153 2.46 9.78 28.73
N ASP A 154 1.49 10.66 28.61
CA ASP A 154 0.11 10.40 29.03
C ASP A 154 -0.53 9.31 28.16
N ALA A 155 -0.24 9.31 26.85
CA ALA A 155 -0.72 8.29 25.91
C ALA A 155 -0.26 6.86 26.26
N ARG A 156 0.84 6.70 27.02
CA ARG A 156 1.34 5.38 27.44
C ARG A 156 0.68 4.87 28.71
N GLU A 157 0.07 5.74 29.49
CA GLU A 157 -0.53 5.42 30.78
C GLU A 157 -2.02 5.14 30.67
N ILE A 158 -2.68 5.64 29.61
CA ILE A 158 -4.09 5.37 29.35
C ILE A 158 -4.31 4.01 28.67
N SER A 159 -5.49 3.42 28.87
CA SER A 159 -5.87 2.20 28.18
C SER A 159 -6.06 2.46 26.68
N GLN A 160 -5.96 1.40 25.86
CA GLN A 160 -6.20 1.51 24.41
C GLN A 160 -7.59 2.07 24.11
N GLU A 161 -8.61 1.68 24.87
CA GLU A 161 -9.99 2.17 24.73
C GLU A 161 -10.05 3.70 24.90
N HIS A 162 -9.47 4.23 25.98
CA HIS A 162 -9.44 5.67 26.22
C HIS A 162 -8.54 6.41 25.21
N LEU A 163 -7.47 5.79 24.74
CA LEU A 163 -6.63 6.36 23.68
C LEU A 163 -7.44 6.53 22.38
N TRP A 164 -8.30 5.57 22.03
CA TRP A 164 -9.18 5.67 20.87
C TRP A 164 -10.28 6.72 21.04
N GLU A 165 -10.80 6.92 22.26
CA GLU A 165 -11.69 8.03 22.57
C GLU A 165 -11.02 9.40 22.40
N GLN A 166 -9.70 9.50 22.64
CA GLN A 166 -8.95 10.74 22.38
C GLN A 166 -8.64 10.94 20.89
N ILE A 167 -8.46 9.85 20.16
CA ILE A 167 -8.32 9.85 18.71
C ILE A 167 -9.72 9.83 18.08
N ASP A 168 -10.67 10.63 18.59
CA ASP A 168 -12.08 10.65 18.15
C ASP A 168 -12.23 11.08 16.69
N VAL A 169 -11.86 10.15 15.82
CA VAL A 169 -12.13 10.08 14.41
C VAL A 169 -13.59 9.65 14.24
N MET A 170 -14.19 9.01 15.25
CA MET A 170 -15.58 8.53 15.20
C MET A 170 -16.57 9.69 15.10
N GLY A 171 -16.43 10.76 15.88
CA GLY A 171 -17.30 11.95 15.84
C GLY A 171 -17.30 12.73 14.51
N SER A 172 -16.21 12.64 13.72
CA SER A 172 -16.12 13.27 12.38
C SER A 172 -16.31 12.31 11.20
N ILE A 173 -16.29 10.99 11.45
CA ILE A 173 -16.37 9.92 10.44
C ILE A 173 -17.63 9.04 10.62
N TYR A 174 -18.62 9.49 11.40
CA TYR A 174 -19.92 8.82 11.54
C TYR A 174 -20.73 8.68 10.23
N GLU A 175 -20.19 9.08 9.07
CA GLU A 175 -20.74 8.70 7.76
C GLU A 175 -20.05 7.52 7.06
N LYS A 176 -18.87 7.02 7.50
CA LYS A 176 -18.19 5.88 6.83
C LYS A 176 -17.41 4.98 7.79
N CYS A 177 -17.94 3.78 8.08
CA CYS A 177 -17.33 2.79 8.96
C CYS A 177 -15.90 2.40 8.56
N LEU A 178 -15.01 2.32 9.56
CA LEU A 178 -13.58 2.02 9.41
C LEU A 178 -13.15 0.78 10.22
N MET A 179 -12.30 -0.07 9.64
CA MET A 179 -11.58 -1.16 10.30
C MET A 179 -10.14 -0.72 10.62
N GLU A 180 -9.69 -0.96 11.85
CA GLU A 180 -8.50 -0.36 12.48
C GLU A 180 -7.19 -1.11 12.16
N TYR A 181 -6.16 -0.37 11.73
CA TYR A 181 -4.75 -0.77 11.83
C TYR A 181 -3.89 0.46 12.15
N LEU A 182 -3.33 0.51 13.37
CA LEU A 182 -2.48 1.61 13.83
C LEU A 182 -1.00 1.19 13.87
N PHE A 183 -0.11 1.98 13.26
CA PHE A 183 1.34 1.89 13.46
C PHE A 183 1.76 2.98 14.45
N ILE A 184 1.99 2.60 15.72
CA ILE A 184 2.55 3.51 16.72
C ILE A 184 4.08 3.48 16.61
N SER A 185 4.68 4.63 16.35
CA SER A 185 6.13 4.81 16.28
C SER A 185 6.73 4.88 17.70
N GLN A 186 7.35 3.81 18.19
CA GLN A 186 7.99 3.80 19.52
C GLN A 186 9.46 4.23 19.46
N GLN A 187 9.89 5.14 20.35
CA GLN A 187 11.29 5.27 20.76
C GLN A 187 11.45 4.89 22.23
N ARG A 188 12.50 4.11 22.49
CA ARG A 188 13.25 4.07 23.75
C ARG A 188 14.33 5.12 23.70
#